data_AF-A0A4X2KL65-F1
#
_entry.id   AF-A0A4X2KL65-F1
#
_cell.length_a   1.000
_cell.length_b   1.000
_cell.length_c   1.000
_cell.angle_alpha   90.00
_cell.angle_beta   90.00
_cell.angle_gamma   90.00
#
_symmetry.space_group_name_H-M   'P 1'
#
loop_
_entity.id
_entity.type
_entity.pdbx_description
1 polymer ?
#
loop_
_entity_poly.entity_id
_entity_poly.type
_entity_poly.pdbx_seq_one_letter_code
_entity_poly.pdbx_strand_id
1 'polypeptide(L)' 'MYVFPQPLCEHMGEIPPCPKTYQPVCGTNEKTYNNECQLCIARMKLRQTGSGDLSKVTQLVSL' A
#
# COMPACT_ATOMS: atom_id res chain seq x y z
N MET A 1 14.51 -9.34 -2.40
CA MET A 1 13.36 -8.50 -2.03
C MET A 1 13.32 -7.32 -2.99
N TYR A 2 12.45 -7.36 -3.99
CA TYR A 2 12.26 -6.20 -4.86
C TYR A 2 11.12 -5.35 -4.28
N VAL A 3 11.37 -4.05 -4.12
CA VAL A 3 10.36 -3.08 -3.69
C VAL A 3 9.62 -2.65 -4.95
N PHE A 4 8.36 -3.05 -5.11
CA PHE A 4 7.58 -2.65 -6.29
C PHE A 4 7.15 -1.19 -6.13
N PRO A 5 7.71 -0.22 -6.88
CA PRO A 5 7.64 1.19 -6.51
C PRO A 5 6.24 1.80 -6.55
N GLN A 6 5.24 1.13 -7.15
CA GLN A 6 3.94 1.70 -7.42
C GLN A 6 2.80 0.71 -7.15
N PRO A 7 2.07 0.84 -6.02
CA PRO A 7 0.66 0.49 -6.04
C PRO A 7 -0.08 1.52 -6.90
N LEU A 8 -1.03 1.09 -7.73
CA LEU A 8 -1.84 1.90 -8.66
C LEU A 8 -2.78 2.92 -7.95
N CYS A 9 -2.19 3.80 -7.14
CA CYS A 9 -2.86 4.78 -6.28
C CYS A 9 -2.72 6.22 -6.79
N GLU A 10 -1.80 6.47 -7.73
CA GLU A 10 -1.20 7.80 -7.88
C GLU A 10 -2.12 8.85 -8.54
N HIS A 11 -3.35 8.49 -8.91
CA HIS A 11 -4.19 9.38 -9.71
C HIS A 11 -5.55 9.75 -9.13
N MET A 12 -5.91 9.27 -7.95
CA MET A 12 -7.22 9.57 -7.37
C MET A 12 -7.01 10.22 -6.01
N GLY A 13 -7.41 11.48 -5.87
CA GLY A 13 -7.52 12.17 -4.58
C GLY A 13 -8.56 11.55 -3.63
N GLU A 14 -9.10 10.39 -3.99
CA GLU A 14 -10.16 9.67 -3.30
C GLU A 14 -9.81 8.18 -3.22
N ILE A 15 -10.15 7.56 -2.10
CA ILE A 15 -9.88 6.15 -1.81
C ILE A 15 -10.81 5.28 -2.69
N PRO A 16 -10.30 4.48 -3.64
CA PRO A 16 -11.16 3.62 -4.44
C PRO A 16 -11.84 2.55 -3.56
N PRO A 17 -13.06 2.10 -3.91
CA PRO A 17 -13.70 0.99 -3.21
C PRO A 17 -12.85 -0.27 -3.37
N CYS A 18 -12.21 -0.72 -2.30
CA CYS A 18 -11.38 -1.93 -2.35
C CYS A 18 -12.25 -3.20 -2.47
N PRO A 19 -11.89 -4.13 -3.36
CA PRO A 19 -12.49 -5.46 -3.36
C PRO A 19 -12.18 -6.16 -2.04
N LYS A 20 -13.12 -7.00 -1.57
CA LYS A 20 -12.95 -7.83 -0.37
C LYS A 20 -12.13 -9.10 -0.62
N THR A 21 -11.44 -9.18 -1.77
CA THR A 21 -10.59 -10.31 -2.12
C THR A 21 -9.39 -10.37 -1.18
N TYR A 22 -9.13 -11.56 -0.63
CA TYR A 22 -7.98 -11.83 0.22
C TYR A 22 -6.79 -12.29 -0.63
N GLN A 23 -5.84 -11.38 -0.83
CA GLN A 23 -4.57 -11.57 -1.53
C GLN A 23 -3.49 -10.88 -0.68
N PRO A 24 -2.98 -11.54 0.37
CA PRO A 24 -2.14 -10.88 1.36
C PRO A 24 -0.84 -10.38 0.73
N VAL A 25 -0.51 -9.12 0.99
CA VAL A 25 0.74 -8.49 0.55
C VAL A 25 1.51 -7.97 1.75
N CYS A 26 2.82 -8.22 1.78
CA CYS A 26 3.69 -7.71 2.83
C CYS A 26 4.16 -6.31 2.47
N GLY A 27 3.96 -5.33 3.34
CA GLY A 27 4.51 -3.98 3.21
C GLY A 27 5.93 -3.89 3.75
N THR A 28 6.71 -2.93 3.25
CA THR A 28 8.04 -2.56 3.79
C THR A 28 8.01 -2.02 5.22
N ASN A 29 6.82 -1.77 5.77
CA ASN A 29 6.55 -1.40 7.16
C ASN A 29 6.25 -2.61 8.06
N GLU A 30 6.59 -3.81 7.60
CA GLU A 30 6.37 -5.07 8.34
C GLU A 30 4.88 -5.35 8.62
N LYS A 31 3.97 -4.66 7.93
CA LYS A 31 2.53 -4.90 8.00
C LYS A 31 2.07 -5.72 6.80
N THR A 32 1.23 -6.71 7.06
CA THR A 32 0.53 -7.45 6.01
C THR A 32 -0.80 -6.76 5.73
N TYR A 33 -1.10 -6.54 4.46
CA TYR A 33 -2.36 -5.98 3.99
C TYR A 33 -3.17 -7.06 3.29
N ASN A 34 -4.51 -7.04 3.42
CA ASN A 34 -5.33 -8.11 2.85
C ASN A 34 -5.33 -8.12 1.33
N ASN A 35 -4.97 -7.01 0.69
CA ASN A 35 -4.77 -6.87 -0.75
C ASN A 35 -3.98 -5.60 -1.09
N GLU A 36 -3.54 -5.50 -2.35
CA GLU A 36 -2.83 -4.34 -2.89
C GLU A 36 -3.61 -3.03 -2.69
N CYS A 37 -4.95 -3.07 -2.77
CA CYS A 37 -5.79 -1.90 -2.55
C CYS A 37 -5.75 -1.41 -1.09
N GLN A 38 -5.73 -2.31 -0.10
CA GLN A 38 -5.55 -1.92 1.31
C GLN A 38 -4.17 -1.32 1.58
N LEU A 39 -3.11 -1.84 0.94
CA LEU A 39 -1.77 -1.28 0.98
C LEU A 39 -1.76 0.14 0.39
N CYS A 40 -2.45 0.32 -0.74
CA CYS A 40 -2.65 1.60 -1.42
C CYS A 40 -3.35 2.65 -0.53
N ILE A 41 -4.44 2.27 0.15
CA ILE A 41 -5.15 3.14 1.10
C ILE A 41 -4.23 3.56 2.25
N ALA A 42 -3.45 2.63 2.79
CA ALA A 42 -2.54 2.94 3.89
C ALA A 42 -1.47 3.95 3.44
N ARG A 43 -0.97 3.82 2.21
CA ARG A 43 -0.04 4.78 1.58
C ARG A 43 -0.69 6.16 1.44
N MET A 44 -1.92 6.24 0.93
CA MET A 44 -2.67 7.51 0.83
C MET A 44 -2.93 8.16 2.19
N LYS A 45 -3.30 7.38 3.22
CA LYS A 45 -3.53 7.88 4.58
C LYS A 45 -2.27 8.52 5.18
N LEU A 46 -1.10 7.94 4.95
CA LEU A 46 0.16 8.53 5.42
C LEU A 46 0.48 9.87 4.74
N ARG A 47 0.09 10.06 3.47
CA ARG A 47 0.23 11.38 2.80
C ARG A 47 -0.62 12.45 3.48
N GLN A 48 -1.81 12.09 3.97
CA GLN A 48 -2.73 13.02 4.61
C GLN A 48 -2.32 13.35 6.05
N THR A 49 -1.67 12.41 6.76
CA THR A 49 -1.32 12.59 8.18
C THR A 49 0.10 13.12 8.42
N GLY A 50 0.91 13.35 7.39
CA GLY A 50 2.20 14.06 7.48
C GLY A 50 3.26 13.44 8.40
N SER A 51 3.08 12.21 8.90
CA SER A 51 3.90 11.62 9.96
C SER A 51 4.55 10.27 9.63
N GLY A 52 4.52 9.83 8.37
CA GLY A 52 5.07 8.52 7.98
C GLY A 52 5.79 8.55 6.64
N ASP A 53 6.93 7.84 6.59
CA ASP A 53 7.69 7.62 5.37
C ASP A 53 6.86 6.78 4.38
N LEU A 54 6.45 7.39 3.27
CA LEU A 54 5.61 6.77 2.25
C LEU A 54 6.29 5.57 1.58
N SER A 55 7.61 5.55 1.57
CA SER A 55 8.45 4.49 1.02
C SER A 55 8.32 3.19 1.82
N LYS A 56 7.94 3.28 3.11
CA LYS A 56 7.65 2.14 4.00
C LYS A 56 6.28 1.49 3.73
N VAL A 57 5.40 2.06 2.90
CA VAL A 57 4.13 1.41 2.52
C VAL A 57 4.19 0.99 1.06
N THR A 58 5.10 0.07 0.80
CA THR A 58 5.37 -0.48 -0.53
C THR A 58 5.40 -2.00 -0.43
N GLN A 59 4.96 -2.72 -1.47
CA GLN A 59 4.90 -4.18 -1.44
C GLN A 59 6.31 -4.79 -1.51
N LEU A 60 6.59 -5.73 -0.60
CA LEU A 60 7.73 -6.65 -0.61
C LEU A 60 7.31 -7.91 -1.36
N VAL A 61 7.94 -8.15 -2.52
CA VAL A 61 7.84 -9.45 -3.21
C VAL A 61 9.01 -10.32 -2.76
N SER A 62 8.68 -11.48 -2.16
CA SER A 62 9.63 -12.58 -1.95
C SER A 62 9.90 -13.20 -3.32
N LEU A 63 11.16 -13.21 -3.75
CA LEU A 63 11.59 -13.91 -4.98
C LEU A 63 11.37 -15.42 -4.81
#